data_AF-A3ZSI5-F1
#
_entry.id   AF-A3ZSI5-F1
#
_cell.length_a   1.000
_cell.length_b   1.000
_cell.length_c   1.000
_cell.angle_alpha   90.00
_cell.angle_beta   90.00
_cell.angle_gamma   90.00
#
_symmetry.space_group_name_H-M   'P 1'
#
loop_
_entity.id
_entity.type
_entity.pdbx_description
1 polymer ?
#
loop_
_entity_poly.entity_id
_entity_poly.type
_entity_poly.pdbx_seq_one_letter_code
_entity_poly.pdbx_strand_id
1 'polypeptide(L)'
;MNIDQQVLDLLIQWEEATASGVPLDVTFLAAGDSQLAVRLQRHIDGLQKLAWLQLDLPVNEGPDLPSAQQLDNALLLPEGIDLAQLQASVVKAEIIDPKKLDLLLASNPAKTAFQLSSQLLDAKLLTKFQLRAIAYGKTRGLKLGRYVILDKIGAGGMGQVYRAWHSRMDREVALKCCRAKRCPKNTAWPASIKKCKSLRG
;
A
#
# COMPACT_ATOMS: atom_id res chain seq x y z
N MET A 1 -27.46 -44.38 31.03
CA MET A 1 -26.87 -43.56 29.96
C MET A 1 -27.22 -42.12 30.28
N ASN A 2 -26.26 -41.21 30.38
CA ASN A 2 -26.52 -39.84 30.82
C ASN A 2 -27.31 -39.10 29.73
N ILE A 3 -28.40 -38.43 30.08
CA ILE A 3 -29.26 -37.70 29.12
C ILE A 3 -28.44 -36.68 28.33
N ASP A 4 -27.40 -36.10 28.94
CA ASP A 4 -26.50 -35.15 28.27
C ASP A 4 -25.60 -35.83 27.20
N GLN A 5 -25.25 -37.10 27.39
CA GLN A 5 -24.50 -37.89 26.40
C GLN A 5 -25.39 -38.16 25.17
N GLN A 6 -26.66 -38.50 25.40
CA GLN A 6 -27.62 -38.75 24.32
C GLN A 6 -27.90 -37.51 23.48
N VAL A 7 -27.98 -36.33 24.11
CA VAL A 7 -28.13 -35.06 23.38
C VAL A 7 -26.90 -34.76 22.53
N LEU A 8 -25.69 -35.04 23.04
CA LEU A 8 -24.45 -34.85 22.29
C LEU A 8 -24.37 -35.78 21.07
N ASP A 9 -24.68 -37.06 21.24
CA ASP A 9 -24.71 -38.04 20.15
C ASP A 9 -25.70 -37.64 19.06
N LEU A 10 -26.86 -37.09 19.44
CA LEU A 10 -27.89 -36.62 18.51
C LEU A 10 -27.53 -35.30 17.81
N LEU A 11 -26.76 -34.43 18.46
CA LEU A 11 -26.21 -33.22 17.82
C LEU A 11 -25.20 -33.57 16.72
N ILE A 12 -24.36 -34.59 16.95
CA ILE A 12 -23.41 -35.09 15.95
C ILE A 12 -24.16 -35.65 14.73
N GLN A 13 -25.20 -36.47 14.96
CA GLN A 13 -26.03 -36.99 13.88
C GLN A 13 -26.74 -35.89 13.08
N TRP A 14 -27.19 -34.83 13.75
CA TRP A 14 -27.77 -33.67 13.09
C TRP A 14 -26.75 -32.89 12.25
N GLU A 15 -25.51 -32.73 12.72
CA GLU A 15 -24.42 -32.08 11.98
C GLU A 15 -24.03 -32.88 10.72
N GLU A 16 -23.89 -34.21 10.82
CA GLU A 16 -23.59 -35.08 9.68
C GLU A 16 -24.72 -35.09 8.63
N ALA A 17 -25.98 -35.04 9.06
CA ALA A 17 -27.14 -34.99 8.18
C ALA A 17 -27.29 -33.63 7.47
N THR A 18 -27.03 -32.54 8.18
CA THR A 18 -27.02 -31.19 7.58
C THR A 18 -25.87 -31.02 6.61
N ALA A 19 -24.69 -31.57 6.90
CA ALA A 19 -23.54 -31.59 5.99
C ALA A 19 -23.81 -32.41 4.70
N SER A 20 -24.65 -33.45 4.78
CA SER A 20 -25.08 -34.24 3.61
C SER A 20 -26.30 -33.66 2.87
N GLY A 21 -26.84 -32.52 3.33
CA GLY A 21 -27.91 -31.79 2.67
C GLY A 21 -29.32 -32.33 2.92
N VAL A 22 -29.50 -33.22 3.90
CA VAL A 22 -30.82 -33.77 4.27
C VAL A 22 -31.39 -32.98 5.45
N PRO A 23 -32.49 -32.23 5.30
CA PRO A 23 -33.13 -31.58 6.43
C PRO A 23 -33.79 -32.63 7.33
N LEU A 24 -33.22 -32.88 8.50
CA LEU A 24 -33.81 -33.78 9.50
C LEU A 24 -34.70 -33.01 10.48
N ASP A 25 -35.88 -33.57 10.73
CA ASP A 25 -36.78 -33.11 11.78
C ASP A 25 -36.26 -33.56 13.16
N VAL A 26 -36.09 -32.59 14.07
CA VAL A 26 -35.58 -32.80 15.43
C VAL A 26 -36.46 -33.75 16.24
N THR A 27 -37.76 -33.78 15.95
CA THR A 27 -38.72 -34.70 16.60
C THR A 27 -38.54 -36.14 16.16
N PHE A 28 -38.12 -36.37 14.91
CA PHE A 28 -37.81 -37.68 14.37
C PHE A 28 -36.47 -38.20 14.90
N LEU A 29 -35.46 -37.31 14.99
CA LEU A 29 -34.16 -37.60 15.61
C LEU A 29 -34.28 -37.98 17.10
N ALA A 30 -35.19 -37.35 17.83
CA ALA A 30 -35.46 -37.68 19.23
C ALA A 30 -36.34 -38.94 19.43
N ALA A 31 -36.63 -39.70 18.36
CA ALA A 31 -37.46 -40.91 18.39
C ALA A 31 -38.83 -40.74 19.10
N GLY A 32 -39.41 -39.53 19.05
CA GLY A 32 -40.68 -39.20 19.70
C GLY A 32 -40.59 -38.78 21.18
N ASP A 33 -39.40 -38.66 21.77
CA ASP A 33 -39.24 -38.12 23.13
C ASP A 33 -39.33 -36.59 23.13
N SER A 34 -40.39 -36.07 23.74
CA SER A 34 -40.68 -34.64 23.81
C SER A 34 -39.70 -33.84 24.66
N GLN A 35 -39.12 -34.42 25.72
CA GLN A 35 -38.17 -33.70 26.58
C GLN A 35 -36.79 -33.59 25.91
N LEU A 36 -36.39 -34.64 25.20
CA LEU A 36 -35.14 -34.68 24.46
C LEU A 36 -35.21 -33.73 23.26
N ALA A 37 -36.30 -33.76 22.49
CA ALA A 37 -36.48 -32.88 21.32
C ALA A 37 -36.38 -31.39 21.67
N VAL A 38 -36.97 -30.96 22.79
CA VAL A 38 -36.91 -29.55 23.24
C VAL A 38 -35.48 -29.15 23.61
N ARG A 39 -34.71 -30.03 24.25
CA ARG A 39 -33.30 -29.77 24.59
C ARG A 39 -32.44 -29.69 23.34
N LEU A 40 -32.59 -30.66 22.43
CA LEU A 40 -31.87 -30.72 21.16
C LEU A 40 -32.14 -29.47 20.32
N GLN A 41 -33.41 -29.06 20.19
CA GLN A 41 -33.80 -27.85 19.45
C GLN A 41 -33.13 -26.58 20.01
N ARG A 42 -33.06 -26.41 21.34
CA ARG A 42 -32.38 -25.25 21.95
C ARG A 42 -30.90 -25.18 21.58
N HIS A 43 -30.22 -26.32 21.51
CA HIS A 43 -28.81 -26.37 21.12
C HIS A 43 -28.64 -26.09 19.62
N ILE A 44 -29.51 -26.65 18.78
CA ILE A 44 -29.53 -26.37 17.34
C ILE A 44 -29.76 -24.88 17.06
N ASP A 45 -30.73 -24.24 17.73
CA ASP A 45 -30.98 -22.81 17.59
C ASP A 45 -29.77 -21.97 18.02
N GLY A 46 -29.03 -22.42 19.03
CA GLY A 46 -27.77 -21.81 19.47
C GLY A 46 -26.67 -21.94 18.43
N LEU A 47 -26.51 -23.11 17.82
CA LEU A 47 -25.54 -23.37 16.76
C LEU A 47 -25.88 -22.60 15.48
N GLN A 48 -27.15 -22.55 15.07
CA GLN A 48 -27.60 -21.75 13.93
C GLN A 48 -27.35 -20.25 14.15
N LYS A 49 -27.50 -19.74 15.38
CA LYS A 49 -27.12 -18.37 15.73
C LYS A 49 -25.61 -18.12 15.70
N LEU A 50 -24.80 -19.17 15.76
CA LEU A 50 -23.34 -19.12 15.61
C LEU A 50 -22.89 -19.50 14.20
N ALA A 51 -23.80 -19.80 13.27
CA ALA A 51 -23.46 -20.16 11.89
C ALA A 51 -22.68 -19.05 11.16
N TRP A 52 -22.76 -17.79 11.62
CA TRP A 52 -21.93 -16.69 11.12
C TRP A 52 -20.43 -16.85 11.45
N LEU A 53 -20.05 -17.62 12.48
CA LEU A 53 -18.65 -17.96 12.76
C LEU A 53 -18.09 -18.99 11.78
N GLN A 54 -18.96 -19.83 11.22
CA GLN A 54 -18.66 -20.79 10.15
C GLN A 54 -19.05 -20.21 8.79
N LEU A 55 -18.93 -18.89 8.61
CA LEU A 55 -18.86 -18.35 7.27
C LEU A 55 -17.62 -18.98 6.61
N ASP A 56 -17.86 -19.98 5.78
CA ASP A 56 -17.03 -20.27 4.62
C ASP A 56 -17.07 -19.01 3.77
N LEU A 57 -16.27 -18.02 4.17
CA LEU A 57 -15.96 -16.89 3.33
C LEU A 57 -15.54 -17.51 2.00
N PRO A 58 -16.18 -17.13 0.88
CA PRO A 58 -15.68 -17.58 -0.40
C PRO A 58 -14.19 -17.32 -0.38
N VAL A 59 -13.38 -18.32 -0.76
CA VAL A 59 -11.98 -18.11 -1.15
C VAL A 59 -12.00 -17.31 -2.46
N ASN A 60 -12.69 -16.17 -2.46
CA ASN A 60 -12.38 -15.07 -3.32
C ASN A 60 -11.06 -14.59 -2.79
N GLU A 61 -10.03 -14.73 -3.64
CA GLU A 61 -8.65 -14.32 -3.42
C GLU A 61 -8.59 -13.25 -2.34
N GLY A 62 -8.09 -13.64 -1.17
CA GLY A 62 -8.08 -12.77 0.00
C GLY A 62 -7.59 -11.39 -0.42
N PRO A 63 -8.25 -10.31 0.04
CA PRO A 63 -8.08 -8.97 -0.53
C PRO A 63 -6.59 -8.74 -0.73
N ASP A 64 -6.12 -8.65 -1.99
CA ASP A 64 -4.70 -8.60 -2.36
C ASP A 64 -3.94 -7.79 -1.32
N LEU A 65 -3.40 -8.49 -0.32
CA LEU A 65 -2.92 -7.81 0.87
C LEU A 65 -1.71 -7.05 0.37
N PRO A 66 -1.70 -5.70 0.45
CA PRO A 66 -0.60 -4.95 -0.08
C PRO A 66 0.66 -5.44 0.65
N SER A 67 1.65 -5.87 -0.12
CA SER A 67 2.96 -6.24 0.41
C SER A 67 3.49 -5.13 1.31
N ALA A 68 4.41 -5.44 2.23
CA ALA A 68 5.01 -4.44 3.11
C ALA A 68 5.59 -3.23 2.33
N GLN A 69 6.11 -3.49 1.13
CA GLN A 69 6.60 -2.46 0.21
C GLN A 69 5.48 -1.61 -0.39
N GLN A 70 4.34 -2.23 -0.69
CA GLN A 70 3.14 -1.52 -1.12
C GLN A 70 2.57 -0.64 0.02
N LEU A 71 2.51 -1.15 1.24
CA LEU A 71 2.11 -0.35 2.41
C LEU A 71 3.05 0.85 2.65
N ASP A 72 4.37 0.65 2.58
CA ASP A 72 5.35 1.74 2.72
C ASP A 72 5.19 2.79 1.61
N ASN A 73 4.92 2.36 0.37
CA ASN A 73 4.65 3.28 -0.74
C ASN A 73 3.33 4.05 -0.55
N ALA A 74 2.32 3.45 0.07
CA ALA A 74 1.03 4.10 0.31
C ALA A 74 1.19 5.29 1.27
N LEU A 75 2.09 5.18 2.25
CA LEU A 75 2.44 6.25 3.18
C LEU A 75 3.18 7.42 2.54
N LEU A 76 3.66 7.29 1.29
CA LEU A 76 4.36 8.37 0.58
C LEU A 76 3.40 9.38 -0.07
N LEU A 77 2.15 8.97 -0.30
CA LEU A 77 1.15 9.76 -1.00
C LEU A 77 0.26 10.51 0.00
N PRO A 78 -0.15 11.77 -0.29
CA PRO A 78 -1.15 12.44 0.52
C PRO A 78 -2.52 11.77 0.35
N GLU A 79 -3.34 11.84 1.41
CA GLU A 79 -4.71 11.33 1.39
C GLU A 79 -5.53 12.03 0.28
N GLY A 80 -6.21 11.25 -0.54
CA GLY A 80 -7.10 11.75 -1.60
C GLY A 80 -6.41 12.20 -2.90
N ILE A 81 -5.14 11.85 -3.14
CA ILE A 81 -4.51 12.13 -4.44
C ILE A 81 -5.11 11.26 -5.54
N ASP A 82 -5.60 11.90 -6.59
CA ASP A 82 -6.12 11.20 -7.77
C ASP A 82 -5.00 10.85 -8.77
N LEU A 83 -5.24 9.83 -9.58
CA LEU A 83 -4.31 9.36 -10.61
C LEU A 83 -3.97 10.47 -11.61
N ALA A 84 -4.96 11.23 -12.07
CA ALA A 84 -4.75 12.33 -13.01
C ALA A 84 -3.86 13.43 -12.40
N GLN A 85 -4.05 13.72 -11.11
CA GLN A 85 -3.24 14.72 -10.40
C GLN A 85 -1.79 14.26 -10.21
N LEU A 86 -1.58 12.98 -9.91
CA LEU A 86 -0.24 12.41 -9.81
C LEU A 86 0.47 12.43 -11.17
N GLN A 87 -0.20 12.03 -12.25
CA GLN A 87 0.34 12.10 -13.62
C GLN A 87 0.74 13.53 -14.01
N ALA A 88 -0.15 14.50 -13.80
CA ALA A 88 0.13 15.91 -14.08
C ALA A 88 1.35 16.41 -13.28
N SER A 89 1.48 15.98 -12.03
CA SER A 89 2.60 16.35 -11.16
C SER A 89 3.92 15.71 -11.62
N VAL A 90 3.88 14.47 -12.12
CA VAL A 90 5.05 13.78 -12.70
C VAL A 90 5.54 14.50 -13.95
N VAL A 91 4.63 14.83 -14.87
CA VAL A 91 4.95 15.58 -16.10
C VAL A 91 5.55 16.95 -15.75
N LYS A 92 4.94 17.66 -14.79
CA LYS A 92 5.42 18.97 -14.30
C LYS A 92 6.80 18.92 -13.64
N ALA A 93 7.24 17.75 -13.17
CA ALA A 93 8.56 17.61 -12.54
C ALA A 93 9.71 17.51 -13.56
N GLU A 94 9.43 17.16 -14.82
CA GLU A 94 10.41 17.02 -15.90
C GLU A 94 11.62 16.11 -15.55
N ILE A 95 11.41 15.13 -14.67
CA ILE A 95 12.43 14.16 -14.24
C ILE A 95 12.46 12.95 -15.19
N ILE A 96 11.27 12.53 -15.63
CA ILE A 96 11.08 11.37 -16.51
C ILE A 96 10.81 11.89 -17.92
N ASP A 97 11.37 11.19 -18.91
CA ASP A 97 11.05 11.43 -20.31
C ASP A 97 9.57 11.03 -20.55
N PRO A 98 8.72 11.92 -21.09
CA PRO A 98 7.30 11.61 -21.32
C PRO A 98 7.10 10.31 -22.10
N LYS A 99 7.98 10.01 -23.07
CA LYS A 99 7.89 8.77 -23.85
C LYS A 99 8.02 7.52 -22.99
N LYS A 100 8.88 7.55 -21.96
CA LYS A 100 9.05 6.42 -21.04
C LYS A 100 7.83 6.25 -20.14
N LEU A 101 7.21 7.35 -19.74
CA LEU A 101 5.97 7.32 -18.96
C LEU A 101 4.84 6.70 -19.80
N ASP A 102 4.69 7.11 -21.05
CA ASP A 102 3.67 6.58 -21.96
C ASP A 102 3.86 5.07 -22.21
N LEU A 103 5.11 4.63 -22.43
CA LEU A 103 5.42 3.20 -22.60
C LEU A 103 5.08 2.36 -21.37
N LEU A 104 5.33 2.89 -20.16
CA LEU A 104 5.01 2.21 -18.92
C LEU A 104 3.48 2.08 -18.75
N LEU A 105 2.75 3.17 -19.00
CA LEU A 105 1.29 3.19 -18.92
C LEU A 105 0.63 2.27 -19.97
N ALA A 106 1.21 2.19 -21.17
CA ALA A 106 0.75 1.28 -22.22
C ALA A 106 0.97 -0.20 -21.86
N SER A 107 2.07 -0.51 -21.17
CA SER A 107 2.41 -1.88 -20.79
C SER A 107 1.60 -2.37 -19.59
N ASN A 108 1.30 -1.50 -18.63
CA ASN A 108 0.52 -1.84 -17.46
C ASN A 108 -0.34 -0.64 -16.99
N PRO A 109 -1.62 -0.56 -17.41
CA PRO A 109 -2.46 0.58 -17.09
C PRO A 109 -2.78 0.62 -15.59
N ALA A 110 -2.25 1.62 -14.90
CA ALA A 110 -2.57 1.87 -13.50
C ALA A 110 -4.03 2.35 -13.37
N LYS A 111 -4.78 1.76 -12.44
CA LYS A 111 -6.16 2.16 -12.10
C LYS A 111 -6.20 3.16 -10.94
N THR A 112 -5.16 3.18 -10.11
CA THR A 112 -5.06 4.06 -8.93
C THR A 112 -3.72 4.80 -8.89
N ALA A 113 -3.70 5.96 -8.22
CA ALA A 113 -2.45 6.70 -7.97
C ALA A 113 -1.39 5.83 -7.27
N PHE A 114 -1.86 4.94 -6.40
CA PHE A 114 -1.03 3.98 -5.69
C PHE A 114 -0.33 2.98 -6.63
N GLN A 115 -1.06 2.37 -7.56
CA GLN A 115 -0.50 1.46 -8.56
C GLN A 115 0.54 2.16 -9.43
N LEU A 116 0.22 3.36 -9.93
CA LEU A 116 1.15 4.17 -10.72
C LEU A 116 2.42 4.50 -9.94
N SER A 117 2.29 4.86 -8.66
CA SER A 117 3.43 5.17 -7.80
C SER A 117 4.35 3.96 -7.58
N SER A 118 3.79 2.77 -7.34
CA SER A 118 4.57 1.54 -7.16
C SER A 118 5.30 1.17 -8.46
N GLN A 119 4.61 1.21 -9.60
CA GLN A 119 5.24 0.94 -10.89
C GLN A 119 6.42 1.90 -11.20
N LEU A 120 6.29 3.19 -10.88
CA LEU A 120 7.37 4.17 -11.08
C LEU A 120 8.60 3.89 -10.19
N LEU A 121 8.37 3.41 -8.97
CA LEU A 121 9.44 3.02 -8.05
C LEU A 121 10.09 1.69 -8.47
N ASP A 122 9.28 0.71 -8.87
CA ASP A 122 9.75 -0.62 -9.30
C ASP A 122 10.56 -0.53 -10.60
N ALA A 123 10.12 0.31 -11.54
CA ALA A 123 10.86 0.64 -12.76
C ALA A 123 12.10 1.52 -12.51
N LYS A 124 12.36 1.93 -11.25
CA LYS A 124 13.44 2.84 -10.83
C LYS A 124 13.46 4.15 -11.63
N LEU A 125 12.31 4.60 -12.12
CA LEU A 125 12.17 5.86 -12.84
C LEU A 125 12.15 7.05 -11.87
N LEU A 126 11.63 6.82 -10.66
CA LEU A 126 11.64 7.77 -9.55
C LEU A 126 12.24 7.14 -8.30
N THR A 127 12.77 7.99 -7.43
CA THR A 127 13.08 7.63 -6.04
C THR A 127 11.88 7.90 -5.14
N LYS A 128 11.83 7.24 -3.96
CA LYS A 128 10.81 7.52 -2.93
C LYS A 128 10.76 9.00 -2.55
N PHE A 129 11.93 9.65 -2.47
CA PHE A 129 12.05 11.08 -2.20
C PHE A 129 11.40 11.93 -3.31
N GLN A 130 11.68 11.63 -4.57
CA GLN A 130 11.11 12.34 -5.72
C GLN A 130 9.60 12.14 -5.79
N LEU A 131 9.13 10.89 -5.66
CA LEU A 131 7.72 10.56 -5.66
C LEU A 131 6.97 11.34 -4.58
N ARG A 132 7.48 11.34 -3.33
CA ARG A 132 6.89 12.10 -2.23
C ARG A 132 6.85 13.59 -2.58
N ALA A 133 7.96 14.17 -3.03
CA ALA A 133 7.99 15.58 -3.40
C ALA A 133 6.99 15.92 -4.52
N ILE A 134 6.85 15.07 -5.53
CA ILE A 134 5.89 15.22 -6.63
C ILE A 134 4.46 15.14 -6.12
N ALA A 135 4.16 14.14 -5.29
CA ALA A 135 2.83 13.92 -4.73
C ALA A 135 2.36 15.11 -3.87
N TYR A 136 3.28 15.76 -3.14
CA TYR A 136 3.00 17.01 -2.41
C TYR A 136 3.10 18.29 -3.28
N GLY A 137 3.18 18.16 -4.60
CA GLY A 137 3.25 19.29 -5.55
C GLY A 137 4.56 20.08 -5.55
N LYS A 138 5.61 19.59 -4.87
CA LYS A 138 6.93 20.23 -4.75
C LYS A 138 7.85 19.85 -5.91
N THR A 139 7.44 20.13 -7.14
CA THR A 139 8.17 19.71 -8.35
C THR A 139 9.38 20.60 -8.70
N ARG A 140 9.29 21.91 -8.45
CA ARG A 140 10.29 22.93 -8.85
C ARG A 140 11.69 22.79 -8.21
N GLY A 141 11.85 21.92 -7.21
CA GLY A 141 13.12 21.71 -6.49
C GLY A 141 13.87 20.43 -6.87
N LEU A 142 13.29 19.57 -7.71
CA LEU A 142 13.84 18.25 -8.00
C LEU A 142 14.87 18.27 -9.15
N LYS A 143 14.79 19.27 -10.03
CA LYS A 143 15.72 19.46 -11.14
C LYS A 143 16.34 20.86 -11.03
N LEU A 144 17.64 20.90 -10.81
CA LEU A 144 18.44 22.13 -10.62
C LEU A 144 19.48 22.21 -11.73
N GLY A 145 19.09 22.78 -12.87
CA GLY A 145 19.94 22.84 -14.07
C GLY A 145 20.36 21.43 -14.51
N ARG A 146 21.64 21.11 -14.35
CA ARG A 146 22.22 19.80 -14.71
C ARG A 146 22.17 18.76 -13.58
N TYR A 147 21.58 19.11 -12.45
CA TYR A 147 21.48 18.23 -11.30
C TYR A 147 20.05 17.74 -11.10
N VAL A 148 19.87 16.44 -10.91
CA VAL A 148 18.59 15.83 -10.54
C VAL A 148 18.70 15.34 -9.10
N ILE A 149 17.88 15.88 -8.20
CA ILE A 149 17.86 15.50 -6.80
C ILE A 149 17.30 14.08 -6.68
N LEU A 150 18.07 13.19 -6.06
CA LEU A 150 17.72 11.80 -5.81
C LEU A 150 17.19 11.60 -4.40
N ASP A 151 17.82 12.24 -3.40
CA ASP A 151 17.45 12.07 -1.99
C ASP A 151 17.96 13.21 -1.10
N LYS A 152 17.48 13.31 0.13
CA LYS A 152 18.00 14.19 1.18
C LYS A 152 18.89 13.38 2.13
N ILE A 153 20.18 13.68 2.14
CA ILE A 153 21.19 12.95 2.93
C ILE A 153 21.61 13.66 4.21
N GLY A 154 21.25 14.93 4.39
CA GLY A 154 21.59 15.63 5.63
C GLY A 154 20.95 17.00 5.77
N ALA A 155 20.94 17.50 7.00
CA ALA A 155 20.56 18.86 7.34
C ALA A 155 21.45 19.36 8.48
N GLY A 156 21.79 20.64 8.45
CA GLY A 156 22.56 21.28 9.52
C GLY A 156 22.37 22.79 9.56
N GLY A 157 23.05 23.47 10.48
CA GLY A 157 22.86 24.91 10.74
C GLY A 157 23.06 25.82 9.52
N MET A 158 23.82 25.39 8.50
CA MET A 158 24.08 26.14 7.27
C MET A 158 23.18 25.79 6.08
N GLY A 159 22.37 24.73 6.14
CA GLY A 159 21.55 24.31 5.01
C GLY A 159 21.21 22.83 4.96
N GLN A 160 20.69 22.40 3.82
CA GLN A 160 20.32 21.01 3.53
C GLN A 160 21.31 20.41 2.54
N VAL A 161 21.58 19.11 2.67
CA VAL A 161 22.44 18.36 1.75
C VAL A 161 21.61 17.28 1.08
N TYR A 162 21.68 17.25 -0.25
CA TYR A 162 20.96 16.32 -1.09
C TYR A 162 21.93 15.44 -1.88
N ARG A 163 21.55 14.18 -2.08
CA ARG A 163 22.16 13.32 -3.09
C ARG A 163 21.55 13.67 -4.44
N ALA A 164 22.36 13.88 -5.45
CA ALA A 164 21.90 14.28 -6.78
C ALA A 164 22.72 13.63 -7.89
N TRP A 165 22.09 13.38 -9.03
CA TRP A 165 22.75 12.97 -10.27
C TRP A 165 23.19 14.19 -11.07
N HIS A 166 24.45 14.25 -11.51
CA HIS A 166 24.93 15.31 -12.39
C HIS A 166 25.08 14.81 -13.83
N SER A 167 24.20 15.26 -14.73
CA SER A 167 24.07 14.73 -16.09
C SER A 167 25.33 14.83 -16.95
N ARG A 168 26.10 15.92 -16.84
CA ARG A 168 27.33 16.10 -17.66
C ARG A 168 28.52 15.23 -17.19
N MET A 169 28.58 14.90 -15.90
CA MET A 169 29.71 14.11 -15.35
C MET A 169 29.31 12.66 -15.12
N ASP A 170 28.06 12.30 -15.42
CA ASP A 170 27.50 10.97 -15.28
C ASP A 170 27.76 10.33 -13.91
N ARG A 171 27.56 11.12 -12.85
CA ARG A 171 27.85 10.67 -11.47
C ARG A 171 26.95 11.25 -10.41
N GLU A 172 26.84 10.51 -9.31
CA GLU A 172 26.23 10.98 -8.07
C GLU A 172 27.14 11.93 -7.30
N VAL A 173 26.54 13.00 -6.77
CA VAL A 173 27.21 14.04 -6.00
C VAL A 173 26.36 14.47 -4.80
N ALA A 174 27.01 15.04 -3.79
CA ALA A 174 26.32 15.74 -2.72
C ALA A 174 26.15 17.24 -3.07
N LEU A 175 24.91 17.73 -3.02
CA LEU A 175 24.58 19.14 -3.22
C LEU A 175 24.18 19.78 -1.91
N LYS A 176 24.92 20.81 -1.47
CA LYS A 176 24.58 21.59 -0.29
C LYS A 176 23.83 22.86 -0.71
N CYS A 177 22.57 22.96 -0.30
CA CYS A 177 21.71 24.11 -0.51
C CYS A 177 21.70 24.99 0.74
N CYS A 178 22.28 26.19 0.64
CA CYS A 178 22.35 27.17 1.73
C CYS A 178 21.09 28.06 1.75
N ARG A 179 20.67 28.51 2.94
CA ARG A 179 19.54 29.45 3.08
C ARG A 179 19.96 30.86 2.63
N ALA A 180 19.11 31.53 1.84
CA ALA A 180 19.39 32.82 1.21
C ALA A 180 19.86 33.93 2.19
N LYS A 181 19.39 33.92 3.45
CA LYS A 181 19.79 34.90 4.48
C LYS A 181 21.30 34.90 4.83
N ARG A 182 22.07 33.89 4.41
CA ARG A 182 23.52 33.78 4.64
C ARG A 182 24.32 33.52 3.35
N CYS A 183 23.70 33.62 2.18
CA CYS A 183 24.46 33.66 0.93
C CYS A 183 24.89 35.11 0.65
N PRO A 184 26.16 35.36 0.29
CA PRO A 184 26.60 36.70 -0.08
C PRO A 184 25.73 37.23 -1.22
N LYS A 185 25.29 38.49 -1.10
CA LYS A 185 24.21 39.14 -1.89
C LYS A 185 24.43 39.18 -3.42
N ASN A 186 25.52 38.63 -3.93
CA ASN A 186 25.90 38.68 -5.35
C ASN A 186 25.79 37.33 -6.07
N THR A 187 24.96 36.40 -5.57
CA THR A 187 24.77 35.09 -6.20
C THR A 187 23.28 34.84 -6.46
N ALA A 188 22.85 35.04 -7.71
CA ALA A 188 21.52 34.61 -8.16
C ALA A 188 21.33 33.11 -7.90
N TRP A 189 20.10 32.66 -7.65
CA TRP A 189 19.71 31.25 -7.52
C TRP A 189 19.94 30.52 -8.86
N PRO A 190 21.17 30.08 -9.15
CA PRO A 190 21.74 28.77 -8.75
C PRO A 190 23.15 28.83 -8.08
N ALA A 191 23.72 30.01 -7.86
CA ALA A 191 25.09 30.20 -7.34
C ALA A 191 25.23 30.02 -5.81
N SER A 192 24.12 29.75 -5.09
CA SER A 192 24.10 29.34 -3.67
C SER A 192 24.33 27.84 -3.45
N ILE A 193 24.52 27.06 -4.52
CA ILE A 193 24.76 25.63 -4.48
C ILE A 193 26.27 25.39 -4.33
N LYS A 194 26.71 24.97 -3.14
CA LYS A 194 28.08 24.46 -2.99
C LYS A 194 28.09 22.99 -3.38
N LYS A 195 28.85 22.67 -4.43
CA LYS A 195 29.13 21.29 -4.84
C LYS A 195 29.98 20.64 -3.75
N CYS A 196 29.41 19.69 -3.02
CA CYS A 196 30.18 18.83 -2.13
C CYS A 196 30.70 17.63 -2.94
N LYS A 197 31.76 17.00 -2.42
CA LYS A 197 32.57 15.93 -3.06
C LYS A 197 31.73 14.82 -3.73
N SER A 198 32.36 14.07 -4.63
CA SER A 198 31.81 12.81 -5.19
C SER A 198 31.39 11.88 -4.04
N LEU A 199 30.23 11.25 -4.15
CA LEU A 199 29.75 10.27 -3.16
C LEU A 199 30.24 8.84 -3.45
N ARG A 200 30.85 8.60 -4.63
CA ARG A 200 31.55 7.35 -4.93
C ARG A 200 33.00 7.44 -4.44
N GLY A 201 33.31 6.66 -3.41
CA GLY A 201 34.62 6.16 -3.02
C GLY A 201 34.60 4.64 -3.15
#